data_AF-A0A078JWP0-F1
#
_entry.id   AF-A0A078JWP0-F1
#
_cell.length_a   1.000
_cell.length_b   1.000
_cell.length_c   1.000
_cell.angle_alpha   90.00
_cell.angle_beta   90.00
_cell.angle_gamma   90.00
#
_symmetry.space_group_name_H-M   'P 1'
#
loop_
_entity.id
_entity.type
_entity.pdbx_description
1 polymer ?
#
loop_
_entity_poly.entity_id
_entity_poly.type
_entity_poly.pdbx_seq_one_letter_code
_entity_poly.pdbx_strand_id
1 'polypeptide(L)'
;MLAVSVLVAVYKRSTVPVYKAHGLAQATMSDCVSETFSAIRTVRSFSGEKRQMSLFGSQILAFQRSGLKLGTFKSINESITRVAVYISLLALYALGGSKVKTGELAVGTVVSFIGYTFTLTFAVQGLVNTFGDLRGSF
;
A
#
# COMPACT_ATOMS: atom_id res chain seq x y z
N MET A 1 -17.81 -9.39 12.66
CA MET A 1 -17.77 -7.93 12.88
C MET A 1 -16.48 -7.51 13.61
N LEU A 2 -16.14 -8.07 14.78
CA LEU A 2 -14.91 -7.72 15.52
C LEU A 2 -13.59 -8.03 14.78
N ALA A 3 -13.49 -9.18 14.09
CA ALA A 3 -12.28 -9.56 13.37
C ALA A 3 -11.94 -8.58 12.22
N VAL A 4 -12.94 -8.13 11.47
CA VAL A 4 -12.77 -7.15 10.38
C VAL A 4 -12.35 -5.79 10.94
N SER A 5 -12.95 -5.36 12.06
CA SER A 5 -12.59 -4.10 12.73
C SER A 5 -11.17 -4.12 13.31
N VAL A 6 -10.72 -5.26 13.86
CA VAL A 6 -9.34 -5.42 14.34
C VAL A 6 -8.35 -5.40 13.19
N LEU A 7 -8.67 -6.08 12.08
CA LEU A 7 -7.81 -6.13 10.90
C LEU A 7 -7.67 -4.74 10.24
N VAL A 8 -8.77 -4.00 10.14
CA VAL A 8 -8.78 -2.60 9.68
C VAL A 8 -8.05 -1.67 10.66
N ALA A 9 -8.19 -1.87 11.97
CA ALA A 9 -7.51 -1.04 12.98
C ALA A 9 -5.99 -1.30 12.99
N VAL A 10 -5.57 -2.56 12.86
CA VAL A 10 -4.16 -2.95 12.71
C VAL A 10 -3.61 -2.38 11.41
N TYR A 11 -4.37 -2.42 10.31
CA TYR A 11 -3.98 -1.83 9.04
C TYR A 11 -3.82 -0.31 9.13
N LYS A 12 -4.79 0.38 9.73
CA LYS A 12 -4.76 1.84 9.91
C LYS A 12 -3.63 2.27 10.85
N ARG A 13 -3.32 1.50 11.89
CA ARG A 13 -2.25 1.80 12.85
C ARG A 13 -0.86 1.50 12.31
N SER A 14 -0.74 0.55 11.39
CA SER A 14 0.55 0.15 10.82
C SER A 14 0.93 0.96 9.57
N THR A 15 -0.04 1.40 8.76
CA THR A 15 0.22 2.14 7.52
C THR A 15 0.55 3.61 7.76
N VAL A 16 -0.12 4.28 8.71
CA VAL A 16 0.05 5.73 8.97
C VAL A 16 1.46 6.16 9.41
N PRO A 17 2.16 5.47 10.33
CA PRO A 17 3.48 5.91 10.78
C PRO A 17 4.57 5.71 9.73
N VAL A 18 4.44 4.67 8.90
CA VAL A 18 5.43 4.35 7.85
C VAL A 18 5.31 5.36 6.71
N TYR A 19 4.09 5.70 6.26
CA TYR A 19 3.90 6.75 5.24
C TYR A 19 4.39 8.14 5.70
N LYS A 20 4.21 8.50 6.98
CA LYS A 20 4.76 9.75 7.54
C LYS A 20 6.30 9.78 7.54
N ALA A 21 6.93 8.69 7.95
CA ALA A 21 8.39 8.59 7.94
C ALA A 21 8.95 8.68 6.52
N HIS A 22 8.22 8.14 5.54
CA HIS A 22 8.52 8.25 4.12
C HIS A 22 8.44 9.67 3.57
N GLY A 23 7.32 10.34 3.82
CA GLY A 23 7.13 11.72 3.37
C GLY A 23 8.17 12.67 3.96
N LEU A 24 8.52 12.50 5.25
CA LEU A 24 9.54 13.32 5.91
C LEU A 24 10.95 13.08 5.34
N ALA A 25 11.32 11.84 5.06
CA ALA A 25 12.60 11.54 4.44
C ALA A 25 12.69 12.06 2.99
N GLN A 26 11.58 12.05 2.23
CA GLN A 26 11.53 12.65 0.89
C GLN A 26 11.56 14.18 0.92
N ALA A 27 10.86 14.80 1.87
CA ALA A 27 10.85 16.25 2.06
C ALA A 27 12.25 16.75 2.41
N THR A 28 12.89 16.15 3.42
CA THR A 28 14.27 16.50 3.82
C THR A 28 15.29 16.32 2.70
N MET A 29 15.15 15.31 1.85
CA MET A 29 16.00 15.15 0.67
C MET A 29 15.75 16.25 -0.37
N SER A 30 14.48 16.61 -0.62
CA SER A 30 14.13 17.66 -1.57
C SER A 30 14.57 19.05 -1.09
N ASP A 31 14.43 19.32 0.20
CA ASP A 31 14.88 20.56 0.84
C ASP A 31 16.40 20.69 0.76
N CYS A 32 17.14 19.62 1.08
CA CYS A 32 18.60 19.61 0.99
C CYS A 32 19.10 19.82 -0.44
N VAL A 33 18.45 19.22 -1.43
CA VAL A 33 18.75 19.43 -2.86
C VAL A 33 18.45 20.87 -3.26
N SER A 34 17.28 21.40 -2.89
CA SER A 34 16.88 22.77 -3.18
C SER A 34 17.85 23.80 -2.58
N GLU A 35 18.25 23.61 -1.33
CA GLU A 35 19.23 24.45 -0.63
C GLU A 35 20.61 24.39 -1.31
N THR A 36 21.07 23.19 -1.68
CA THR A 36 22.37 22.99 -2.34
C THR A 36 22.41 23.61 -3.74
N PHE A 37 21.34 23.48 -4.53
CA PHE A 37 21.24 24.10 -5.85
C PHE A 37 21.07 25.62 -5.77
N SER A 38 20.33 26.12 -4.79
CA SER A 38 20.20 27.56 -4.53
C SER A 38 21.56 28.18 -4.14
N ALA A 39 22.36 27.48 -3.34
CA ALA A 39 23.68 27.90 -2.89
C ALA A 39 24.85 27.36 -3.75
N ILE A 40 24.60 26.91 -4.98
CA ILE A 40 25.58 26.17 -5.80
C ILE A 40 26.90 26.95 -6.03
N ARG A 41 26.85 28.28 -6.15
CA ARG A 41 28.06 29.12 -6.29
C ARG A 41 28.94 29.08 -5.03
N THR A 42 28.31 29.07 -3.85
CA THR A 42 28.99 28.99 -2.54
C THR A 42 29.59 27.61 -2.32
N VAL A 43 28.87 26.55 -2.69
CA VAL A 43 29.39 25.17 -2.58
C VAL A 43 30.62 24.98 -3.46
N ARG A 44 30.60 25.54 -4.68
CA ARG A 44 31.74 25.51 -5.61
C ARG A 44 32.92 26.36 -5.14
N SER A 45 32.68 27.52 -4.52
CA SER A 45 33.77 28.36 -4.00
C SER A 45 34.53 27.70 -2.83
N PHE A 46 33.86 26.84 -2.06
CA PHE A 46 34.48 26.05 -0.98
C PHE A 46 34.91 24.64 -1.42
N SER A 47 34.77 24.26 -2.69
CA SER A 47 35.03 22.90 -3.20
C SER A 47 34.32 21.80 -2.38
N GLY A 48 33.12 22.11 -1.89
CA GLY A 48 32.37 21.29 -0.93
C GLY A 48 31.53 20.16 -1.55
N GLU A 49 31.59 19.96 -2.86
CA GLU A 49 30.72 19.06 -3.64
C GLU A 49 30.78 17.61 -3.15
N LYS A 50 31.98 17.07 -2.88
CA LYS A 50 32.15 15.70 -2.36
C LYS A 50 31.50 15.52 -0.99
N ARG A 51 31.52 16.56 -0.14
CA ARG A 51 30.93 16.51 1.21
C ARG A 51 29.41 16.56 1.15
N GLN A 52 28.84 17.40 0.30
CA GLN A 52 27.39 17.45 0.06
C GLN A 52 26.88 16.14 -0.56
N MET A 53 27.62 15.57 -1.50
CA MET A 53 27.24 14.29 -2.13
C MET A 53 27.29 13.11 -1.14
N SER A 54 28.23 13.12 -0.20
CA SER A 54 28.27 12.12 0.89
C SER A 54 27.11 12.28 1.88
N LEU A 55 26.74 13.51 2.25
CA LEU A 55 25.58 13.80 3.10
C LEU A 55 24.28 13.33 2.43
N PHE A 56 24.09 13.68 1.15
CA PHE A 56 22.93 13.25 0.38
C PHE A 56 22.86 11.71 0.24
N GLY A 57 23.99 11.05 0.00
CA GLY A 57 24.07 9.59 -0.03
C GLY A 57 23.61 8.92 1.26
N SER A 58 23.95 9.51 2.42
CA SER A 58 23.50 9.00 3.72
C SER A 58 21.97 9.15 3.92
N GLN A 59 21.39 10.24 3.43
CA GLN A 59 19.94 10.48 3.46
C GLN A 59 19.19 9.54 2.51
N ILE A 60 19.73 9.26 1.31
CA ILE A 60 19.18 8.27 0.36
C ILE A 60 19.11 6.89 1.03
N LEU A 61 20.16 6.45 1.73
CA LEU A 61 20.18 5.14 2.39
C LEU A 61 19.12 5.03 3.50
N ALA A 62 18.90 6.11 4.25
CA ALA A 62 17.83 6.18 5.26
C ALA A 62 16.43 6.12 4.62
N PHE A 63 16.24 6.80 3.49
CA PHE A 63 15.01 6.75 2.70
C PHE A 63 14.75 5.36 2.13
N GLN A 64 15.76 4.72 1.54
CA GLN A 64 15.66 3.38 0.95
C GLN A 64 15.30 2.31 1.98
N ARG A 65 15.93 2.34 3.17
CA ARG A 65 15.61 1.40 4.27
C ARG A 65 14.17 1.53 4.73
N SER A 66 13.69 2.76 4.82
CA SER A 66 12.27 3.00 5.11
C SER A 66 11.43 2.40 3.96
N GLY A 67 11.85 2.62 2.70
CA GLY A 67 11.05 2.31 1.50
C GLY A 67 10.84 0.83 1.33
N LEU A 68 11.87 0.06 1.65
CA LEU A 68 11.81 -1.39 1.74
C LEU A 68 10.81 -1.84 2.80
N LYS A 69 10.79 -1.24 3.99
CA LYS A 69 9.77 -1.57 5.01
C LYS A 69 8.36 -1.27 4.53
N LEU A 70 8.14 -0.11 3.92
CA LEU A 70 6.82 0.27 3.39
C LEU A 70 6.38 -0.66 2.25
N GLY A 71 7.29 -1.02 1.35
CA GLY A 71 7.07 -2.02 0.31
C GLY A 71 6.71 -3.39 0.89
N THR A 72 7.41 -3.83 1.94
CA THR A 72 7.13 -5.12 2.60
C THR A 72 5.73 -5.14 3.21
N PHE A 73 5.33 -4.06 3.91
CA PHE A 73 3.98 -3.92 4.46
C PHE A 73 2.90 -3.88 3.37
N LYS A 74 3.15 -3.19 2.26
CA LYS A 74 2.22 -3.16 1.11
C LYS A 74 2.04 -4.56 0.52
N SER A 75 3.14 -5.29 0.29
CA SER A 75 3.11 -6.64 -0.26
C SER A 75 2.40 -7.64 0.66
N ILE A 76 2.58 -7.53 1.98
CA ILE A 76 1.88 -8.37 2.96
C ILE A 76 0.37 -8.13 2.88
N ASN A 77 -0.06 -6.86 2.82
CA ASN A 77 -1.49 -6.58 2.76
C ASN A 77 -2.15 -7.02 1.46
N GLU A 78 -1.46 -6.82 0.33
CA GLU A 78 -1.93 -7.30 -0.97
C GLU A 78 -2.09 -8.83 -0.96
N SER A 79 -1.12 -9.53 -0.37
CA SER A 79 -1.14 -11.00 -0.22
C SER A 79 -2.30 -11.47 0.66
N ILE A 80 -2.49 -10.85 1.83
CA ILE A 80 -3.60 -11.20 2.75
C ILE A 80 -4.96 -10.96 2.10
N THR A 81 -5.12 -9.83 1.41
CA THR A 81 -6.37 -9.48 0.72
C THR A 81 -6.68 -10.53 -0.36
N ARG A 82 -5.68 -10.93 -1.13
CA ARG A 82 -5.84 -11.95 -2.19
C ARG A 82 -6.19 -13.33 -1.60
N VAL A 83 -5.58 -13.74 -0.50
CA VAL A 83 -5.91 -14.99 0.20
C VAL A 83 -7.35 -14.96 0.72
N ALA A 84 -7.79 -13.85 1.30
CA ALA A 84 -9.16 -13.70 1.81
C ALA A 84 -10.22 -13.84 0.70
N VAL A 85 -9.95 -13.29 -0.49
CA VAL A 85 -10.82 -13.44 -1.67
C VAL A 85 -10.91 -14.90 -2.11
N TYR A 86 -9.79 -15.61 -2.18
CA TYR A 86 -9.80 -17.03 -2.56
C TYR A 86 -10.54 -17.90 -1.54
N ILE A 87 -10.38 -17.66 -0.23
CA ILE A 87 -11.14 -18.35 0.81
C ILE A 87 -12.64 -18.09 0.65
N SER A 88 -13.02 -16.85 0.35
CA SER A 88 -14.42 -16.47 0.14
C SER A 88 -15.03 -17.16 -1.08
N LEU A 89 -14.28 -17.25 -2.19
CA LEU A 89 -14.68 -18.01 -3.38
C LEU A 89 -14.82 -19.50 -3.08
N LEU A 90 -13.88 -20.08 -2.32
CA LEU A 90 -13.89 -21.50 -1.97
C LEU A 90 -15.11 -21.84 -1.08
N ALA A 91 -15.45 -20.95 -0.14
CA ALA A 91 -16.67 -21.06 0.66
C ALA A 91 -17.94 -20.93 -0.19
N LEU A 92 -17.98 -20.01 -1.16
CA LEU A 92 -19.10 -19.87 -2.10
C LEU A 92 -19.28 -21.13 -2.95
N TYR A 93 -18.20 -21.74 -3.43
CA TYR A 93 -18.28 -22.98 -4.19
C TYR A 93 -18.77 -24.16 -3.33
N ALA A 94 -18.23 -24.32 -2.12
CA ALA A 94 -18.61 -25.42 -1.23
C ALA A 94 -20.07 -25.30 -0.74
N LEU A 95 -20.46 -24.14 -0.23
CA LEU A 95 -21.79 -23.90 0.33
C LEU A 95 -22.84 -23.70 -0.77
N GLY A 96 -22.52 -22.92 -1.80
CA GLY A 96 -23.40 -22.69 -2.94
C GLY A 96 -23.63 -23.96 -3.74
N GLY A 97 -22.59 -24.76 -3.99
CA GLY A 97 -22.71 -26.06 -4.66
C GLY A 97 -23.57 -27.06 -3.88
N SER A 98 -23.44 -27.10 -2.56
CA SER A 98 -24.27 -27.96 -1.70
C SER A 98 -25.75 -27.56 -1.75
N LYS A 99 -26.06 -26.26 -1.67
CA LYS A 99 -27.45 -25.77 -1.75
C LYS A 99 -28.10 -25.85 -3.13
N VAL A 100 -27.31 -25.88 -4.20
CA VAL A 100 -27.80 -26.16 -5.55
C VAL A 100 -28.19 -27.63 -5.68
N LYS A 101 -27.40 -28.55 -5.10
CA LYS A 101 -27.71 -29.99 -5.11
C LYS A 101 -29.02 -30.32 -4.37
N THR A 102 -29.34 -29.60 -3.30
CA THR A 102 -30.60 -29.77 -2.57
C THR A 102 -31.81 -29.12 -3.24
N GLY A 103 -31.61 -28.41 -4.38
CA GLY A 103 -32.70 -27.75 -5.12
C GLY A 103 -33.18 -26.44 -4.50
N GLU A 104 -32.60 -25.98 -3.39
CA GLU A 104 -32.96 -24.72 -2.73
C GLU A 104 -32.51 -23.48 -3.52
N LEU A 105 -31.48 -23.63 -4.37
CA LEU A 105 -30.87 -22.52 -5.10
C LEU A 105 -30.67 -22.87 -6.58
N ALA A 106 -31.07 -21.94 -7.46
CA ALA A 106 -30.77 -22.02 -8.88
C ALA A 106 -29.27 -21.82 -9.15
N VAL A 107 -28.73 -22.56 -10.12
CA VAL A 107 -27.33 -22.47 -10.55
C VAL A 107 -26.96 -21.02 -10.92
N GLY A 108 -27.89 -20.31 -11.58
CA GLY A 108 -27.70 -18.91 -11.98
C GLY A 108 -27.47 -17.96 -10.80
N THR A 109 -28.08 -18.23 -9.64
CA THR A 109 -27.89 -17.41 -8.44
C THR A 109 -26.47 -17.55 -7.90
N VAL A 110 -25.92 -18.77 -7.86
CA VAL A 110 -24.54 -19.02 -7.41
C VAL A 110 -23.53 -18.38 -8.36
N VAL A 111 -23.74 -18.51 -9.67
CA VAL A 111 -22.89 -17.86 -10.68
C VAL A 111 -22.90 -16.33 -10.53
N SER A 112 -24.09 -15.76 -10.27
CA SER A 112 -24.23 -14.32 -10.01
C SER A 112 -23.47 -13.87 -8.76
N PHE A 113 -23.55 -14.63 -7.66
CA PHE A 113 -22.79 -14.35 -6.43
C PHE A 113 -21.27 -14.38 -6.65
N ILE A 114 -20.77 -15.33 -7.44
CA ILE A 114 -19.36 -15.39 -7.81
C ILE A 114 -18.97 -14.16 -8.63
N GLY A 115 -19.78 -13.80 -9.64
CA GLY A 115 -19.58 -12.60 -10.45
C GLY A 115 -19.53 -11.32 -9.61
N TYR A 116 -20.50 -11.13 -8.70
CA TYR A 116 -20.52 -9.99 -7.79
C TYR A 116 -19.30 -9.95 -6.87
N THR A 117 -18.80 -11.10 -6.42
CA THR A 117 -17.58 -11.17 -5.60
C THR A 117 -16.36 -10.67 -6.37
N PHE A 118 -16.23 -11.02 -7.65
CA PHE A 118 -15.17 -10.49 -8.50
C PHE A 118 -15.30 -8.99 -8.71
N THR A 119 -16.48 -8.50 -9.11
CA THR A 119 -16.72 -7.06 -9.31
C THR A 119 -16.44 -6.26 -8.04
N LEU A 120 -16.88 -6.75 -6.89
CA LEU A 120 -16.64 -6.12 -5.60
C LEU A 120 -15.14 -6.08 -5.26
N THR A 121 -14.42 -7.16 -5.53
CA THR A 121 -12.97 -7.21 -5.29
C THR A 121 -12.24 -6.14 -6.11
N PHE A 122 -12.55 -6.04 -7.41
CA PHE A 122 -11.96 -5.00 -8.26
C PHE A 122 -12.33 -3.59 -7.81
N ALA A 123 -13.59 -3.36 -7.45
CA ALA A 123 -14.04 -2.05 -6.95
C ALA A 123 -13.31 -1.64 -5.66
N VAL A 124 -13.15 -2.56 -4.71
CA VAL A 124 -12.41 -2.33 -3.46
C VAL A 124 -10.93 -2.05 -3.75
N GLN A 125 -10.30 -2.79 -4.65
CA GLN A 125 -8.90 -2.59 -5.01
C GLN A 125 -8.67 -1.23 -5.68
N GLY A 126 -9.57 -0.84 -6.60
CA GLY A 126 -9.59 0.49 -7.20
C GLY A 126 -9.70 1.58 -6.14
N LEU A 127 -10.65 1.45 -5.21
CA LEU A 127 -10.85 2.40 -4.11
C LEU A 127 -9.60 2.52 -3.22
N VAL A 128 -8.99 1.39 -2.85
CA VAL A 128 -7.77 1.36 -2.02
C VAL A 128 -6.61 2.06 -2.73
N ASN A 129 -6.42 1.82 -4.02
CA ASN A 129 -5.38 2.49 -4.80
C ASN A 129 -5.63 4.00 -4.90
N THR A 130 -6.86 4.42 -5.19
CA THR A 130 -7.23 5.85 -5.24
C THR A 130 -7.00 6.54 -3.89
N PHE A 131 -7.36 5.91 -2.77
CA PHE A 131 -7.05 6.46 -1.44
C PHE A 131 -5.54 6.49 -1.14
N GLY A 132 -4.78 5.54 -1.68
CA GLY A 132 -3.32 5.52 -1.62
C GLY A 132 -2.71 6.71 -2.36
N ASP A 133 -3.16 6.96 -3.58
CA ASP A 133 -2.68 8.05 -4.43
C ASP A 133 -3.03 9.42 -3.83
N LEU A 134 -4.26 9.59 -3.32
CA LEU A 134 -4.67 10.82 -2.62
C LEU A 134 -3.81 11.09 -1.39
N ARG A 135 -3.40 10.05 -0.65
CA ARG A 135 -2.47 10.20 0.49
C ARG A 135 -1.03 10.50 0.09
N GLY A 136 -0.63 10.16 -1.13
CA GLY A 136 0.70 10.48 -1.65
C GLY A 136 0.80 11.89 -2.23
N SER A 137 -0.35 12.48 -2.60
CA SER A 137 -0.41 13.79 -3.25
C SER A 137 -0.65 14.98 -2.29
N PHE A 138 -0.99 14.73 -1.01
CA PHE A 138 -1.16 15.75 0.04
C PHE A 138 -0.25 15.43 1.24
#